data_AF-A0AA39W4R4-F1
#
_entry.id   AF-A0AA39W4R4-F1
#
_cell.length_a   1.000
_cell.length_b   1.000
_cell.length_c   1.000
_cell.angle_alpha   90.00
_cell.angle_beta   90.00
_cell.angle_gamma   90.00
#
_symmetry.space_group_name_H-M   'P 1'
#
loop_
_entity.id
_entity.type
_entity.pdbx_description
1 polymer ?
#
loop_
_entity_poly.entity_id
_entity_poly.type
_entity_poly.pdbx_seq_one_letter_code
_entity_poly.pdbx_strand_id
1 'polypeptide(L)'
;MVPSTPPPLLALLALTVLSVSAAPNMTPDYEVKLLMDPSAALNPSDHKLTPTVLSAFGMPTTVTKMNVQFHDTSSKEIYSAGWSPRIRKSEGQDTFELTYKKRYPILGDDIDGTLTTANAQGFDSGDSNYDAQVEWGYSQKTLSISRKKTVSDSGYSGVELPNTSDARKMLVDETPDKFDGWVGDSWGTTKLASARIFGPVLARRSVGTWNKTQVYVEVWPIKDAEGTGVEYIVEASFKTDSRTEAGEKHDALIAFLTGKGWFVAEDSLKAGLIMDRY
;
A
#
# COMPACT_ATOMS: atom_id res chain seq x y z
N MET A 1 -8.28 68.91 54.24
CA MET A 1 -8.68 67.52 53.91
C MET A 1 -8.55 67.35 52.41
N VAL A 2 -7.53 66.63 51.95
CA VAL A 2 -7.29 66.34 50.54
C VAL A 2 -7.73 64.88 50.31
N PRO A 3 -8.60 64.58 49.33
CA PRO A 3 -9.08 63.23 49.12
C PRO A 3 -8.02 62.39 48.39
N SER A 4 -7.73 61.21 48.95
CA SER A 4 -6.86 60.19 48.37
C SER A 4 -7.62 59.42 47.28
N THR A 5 -7.16 59.51 46.04
CA THR A 5 -7.59 58.63 44.95
C THR A 5 -6.97 57.23 45.10
N PRO A 6 -7.75 56.13 44.98
CA PRO A 6 -7.21 54.78 45.04
C PRO A 6 -6.47 54.41 43.74
N PRO A 7 -5.51 53.47 43.79
CA PRO A 7 -4.76 53.06 42.60
C PRO A 7 -5.64 52.17 41.69
N PRO A 8 -5.29 52.07 40.39
CA PRO A 8 -6.04 51.23 39.46
C PRO A 8 -5.81 49.75 39.77
N LEU A 9 -6.90 48.97 39.75
CA LEU A 9 -6.89 47.52 39.87
C LEU A 9 -6.29 46.92 38.59
N LEU A 10 -5.11 46.31 38.67
CA LEU A 10 -4.53 45.53 37.57
C LEU A 10 -5.30 44.19 37.48
N ALA A 11 -6.17 44.05 36.49
CA ALA A 11 -6.83 42.78 36.19
C ALA A 11 -5.82 41.85 35.48
N LEU A 12 -5.32 40.84 36.20
CA LEU A 12 -4.46 39.81 35.65
C LEU A 12 -5.33 38.85 34.81
N LEU A 13 -5.29 38.99 33.48
CA LEU A 13 -5.94 38.05 32.56
C LEU A 13 -5.12 36.75 32.55
N ALA A 14 -5.57 35.73 33.27
CA ALA A 14 -4.96 34.40 33.22
C ALA A 14 -5.30 33.74 31.88
N LEU A 15 -4.36 33.75 30.93
CA LEU A 15 -4.45 32.97 29.70
C LEU A 15 -4.30 31.49 30.07
N THR A 16 -5.42 30.77 30.19
CA THR A 16 -5.39 29.31 30.25
C THR A 16 -4.98 28.78 28.89
N VAL A 17 -3.70 28.46 28.73
CA VAL A 17 -3.23 27.71 27.55
C VAL A 17 -3.78 26.30 27.72
N LEU A 18 -4.82 25.96 26.97
CA LEU A 18 -5.27 24.59 26.84
C LEU A 18 -4.15 23.83 26.13
N SER A 19 -3.43 22.99 26.88
CA SER A 19 -2.50 22.02 26.29
C SER A 19 -3.32 21.03 25.47
N VAL A 20 -3.45 21.28 24.17
CA VAL A 20 -3.97 20.28 23.24
C VAL A 20 -2.91 19.18 23.18
N SER A 21 -3.19 18.03 23.80
CA SER A 21 -2.36 16.84 23.64
C SER A 21 -2.35 16.49 22.16
N ALA A 22 -1.16 16.32 21.57
CA ALA A 22 -1.05 15.76 20.23
C ALA A 22 -1.78 14.41 20.18
N ALA A 23 -2.53 14.17 19.11
CA ALA A 23 -3.24 12.91 18.92
C ALA A 23 -2.20 11.76 18.83
N PRO A 24 -2.49 10.57 19.38
CA PRO A 24 -1.60 9.42 19.27
C PRO A 24 -1.35 9.00 17.82
N ASN A 25 -0.21 8.35 17.57
CA ASN A 25 0.09 7.69 16.29
C ASN A 25 -0.98 6.63 15.93
N MET A 26 -1.14 6.37 14.63
CA MET A 26 -1.91 5.23 14.15
C MET A 26 -1.29 3.90 14.62
N THR A 27 -2.12 2.88 14.82
CA THR A 27 -1.67 1.50 15.09
C THR A 27 -1.63 0.73 13.77
N PRO A 28 -0.45 0.29 13.28
CA PRO A 28 -0.38 -0.44 12.03
C PRO A 28 -0.61 -1.95 12.22
N ASP A 29 -1.14 -2.61 11.19
CA ASP A 29 -0.91 -4.04 10.98
C ASP A 29 0.44 -4.25 10.25
N TYR A 30 0.83 -5.51 10.05
CA TYR A 30 2.10 -5.88 9.42
C TYR A 30 1.82 -6.83 8.26
N GLU A 31 2.40 -6.55 7.09
CA GLU A 31 2.38 -7.46 5.94
C GLU A 31 3.82 -7.82 5.57
N VAL A 32 4.21 -9.07 5.80
CA VAL A 32 5.51 -9.60 5.36
C VAL A 32 5.39 -10.06 3.92
N LYS A 33 6.36 -9.69 3.08
CA LYS A 33 6.34 -9.89 1.63
C LYS A 33 7.73 -10.28 1.15
N LEU A 34 7.89 -11.52 0.71
CA LEU A 34 9.19 -12.07 0.31
C LEU A 34 9.14 -12.56 -1.12
N LEU A 35 10.16 -12.19 -1.89
CA LEU A 35 10.28 -12.62 -3.28
C LEU A 35 10.64 -14.10 -3.37
N MET A 36 10.04 -14.76 -4.35
CA MET A 36 10.34 -16.12 -4.73
C MET A 36 10.95 -16.16 -6.14
N ASP A 37 11.90 -17.07 -6.37
CA ASP A 37 12.51 -17.29 -7.68
C ASP A 37 11.45 -17.83 -8.65
N PRO A 38 11.09 -17.07 -9.71
CA PRO A 38 10.08 -17.49 -10.66
C PRO A 38 10.45 -18.78 -11.39
N SER A 39 11.74 -19.03 -11.64
CA SER A 39 12.22 -20.23 -12.34
C SER A 39 12.06 -21.50 -11.51
N ALA A 40 12.10 -21.37 -10.17
CA ALA A 40 11.89 -22.47 -9.24
C ALA A 40 10.43 -22.60 -8.79
N ALA A 41 9.69 -21.49 -8.74
CA ALA A 41 8.32 -21.44 -8.23
C ALA A 41 7.25 -21.70 -9.30
N LEU A 42 7.53 -21.44 -10.57
CA LEU A 42 6.56 -21.52 -11.68
C LEU A 42 6.83 -22.67 -12.65
N ASN A 43 5.77 -23.20 -13.25
CA ASN A 43 5.88 -24.09 -14.40
C ASN A 43 6.30 -23.26 -15.64
N PRO A 44 7.35 -23.65 -16.39
CA PRO A 44 7.83 -22.87 -17.54
C PRO A 44 6.83 -22.73 -18.69
N SER A 45 5.85 -23.63 -18.80
CA SER A 45 4.91 -23.67 -19.93
C SER A 45 3.68 -22.77 -19.74
N ASP A 46 3.22 -22.56 -18.51
CA ASP A 46 1.99 -21.82 -18.22
C ASP A 46 2.13 -20.76 -17.11
N HIS A 47 3.32 -20.63 -16.53
CA HIS A 47 3.68 -19.70 -15.46
C HIS A 47 2.74 -19.76 -14.24
N LYS A 48 2.11 -20.91 -14.00
CA LYS A 48 1.41 -21.19 -12.74
C LYS A 48 2.37 -21.73 -11.70
N LEU A 49 2.01 -21.61 -10.42
CA LEU A 49 2.76 -22.23 -9.33
C LEU A 49 2.95 -23.73 -9.56
N THR A 50 4.14 -24.24 -9.28
CA THR A 50 4.42 -25.68 -9.35
C THR A 50 3.59 -26.45 -8.31
N PRO A 51 3.31 -27.74 -8.53
CA PRO A 51 2.65 -28.59 -7.53
C PRO A 51 3.36 -28.59 -6.17
N THR A 52 4.69 -28.46 -6.16
CA THR A 52 5.49 -28.41 -4.93
C THR A 52 5.21 -27.14 -4.13
N VAL A 53 5.11 -25.97 -4.77
CA VAL A 53 4.74 -24.71 -4.09
C VAL A 53 3.31 -24.80 -3.56
N LEU A 54 2.38 -25.29 -4.39
CA LEU A 54 0.98 -25.46 -3.97
C LEU A 54 0.86 -26.37 -2.76
N SER A 55 1.53 -27.53 -2.77
CA SER A 55 1.52 -28.47 -1.65
C SER A 55 2.18 -27.89 -0.39
N ALA A 56 3.30 -27.17 -0.53
CA ALA A 56 4.03 -26.59 0.59
C ALA A 56 3.22 -25.54 1.37
N PHE A 57 2.33 -24.82 0.68
CA PHE A 57 1.46 -23.82 1.27
C PHE A 57 0.00 -24.28 1.39
N GLY A 58 -0.30 -25.56 1.13
CA GLY A 58 -1.68 -26.08 1.18
C GLY A 58 -2.66 -25.30 0.28
N MET A 59 -2.20 -24.86 -0.89
CA MET A 59 -2.99 -24.05 -1.82
C MET A 59 -3.77 -24.94 -2.81
N PRO A 60 -5.02 -24.58 -3.15
CA PRO A 60 -5.72 -25.20 -4.26
C PRO A 60 -5.07 -24.79 -5.60
N THR A 61 -5.42 -25.50 -6.68
CA THR A 61 -4.99 -25.13 -8.04
C THR A 61 -5.74 -23.93 -8.60
N THR A 62 -6.85 -23.53 -7.96
CA THR A 62 -7.60 -22.32 -8.33
C THR A 62 -6.85 -21.07 -7.87
N VAL A 63 -7.01 -20.02 -8.66
CA VAL A 63 -6.43 -18.70 -8.38
C VAL A 63 -7.51 -17.64 -8.49
N THR A 64 -7.34 -16.54 -7.76
CA THR A 64 -8.10 -15.32 -8.01
C THR A 64 -7.32 -14.45 -8.96
N LYS A 65 -7.92 -14.06 -10.09
CA LYS A 65 -7.31 -13.05 -10.96
C LYS A 65 -7.56 -11.65 -10.42
N MET A 66 -6.56 -10.79 -10.55
CA MET A 66 -6.64 -9.39 -10.18
C MET A 66 -6.02 -8.56 -11.29
N ASN A 67 -6.78 -7.65 -11.86
CA ASN A 67 -6.24 -6.69 -12.81
C ASN A 67 -6.02 -5.36 -12.10
N VAL A 68 -4.84 -4.77 -12.29
CA VAL A 68 -4.39 -3.61 -11.53
C VAL A 68 -3.82 -2.55 -12.44
N GLN A 69 -4.23 -1.30 -12.25
CA GLN A 69 -3.63 -0.13 -12.88
C GLN A 69 -3.36 0.97 -11.87
N PHE A 70 -2.23 1.67 -12.05
CA PHE A 70 -1.86 2.86 -11.29
C PHE A 70 -2.08 4.12 -12.13
N HIS A 71 -2.29 5.24 -11.46
CA HIS A 71 -2.61 6.51 -12.12
C HIS A 71 -1.72 7.62 -11.62
N ASP A 72 -1.00 8.24 -12.55
CA ASP A 72 -0.13 9.38 -12.28
C ASP A 72 0.06 10.24 -13.53
N THR A 73 0.59 11.44 -13.38
CA THR A 73 1.01 12.28 -14.51
C THR A 73 2.17 11.64 -15.26
N SER A 74 2.45 12.10 -16.49
CA SER A 74 3.58 11.59 -17.27
C SER A 74 4.93 11.77 -16.57
N SER A 75 5.05 12.80 -15.72
CA SER A 75 6.23 13.08 -14.89
C SER A 75 6.19 12.42 -13.51
N LYS A 76 5.22 11.53 -13.25
CA LYS A 76 5.08 10.78 -12.00
C LYS A 76 5.04 11.65 -10.74
N GLU A 77 4.34 12.79 -10.81
CA GLU A 77 4.33 13.77 -9.71
C GLU A 77 3.65 13.22 -8.45
N ILE A 78 2.61 12.39 -8.61
CA ILE A 78 1.88 11.81 -7.48
C ILE A 78 2.76 10.78 -6.76
N TYR A 79 3.42 9.91 -7.52
CA TYR A 79 4.34 8.89 -7.02
C TYR A 79 5.58 9.50 -6.38
N SER A 80 6.11 10.58 -6.97
CA SER A 80 7.23 11.33 -6.39
C SER A 80 6.87 12.01 -5.06
N ALA A 81 5.60 12.38 -4.86
CA ALA A 81 5.09 12.82 -3.56
C ALA A 81 4.83 11.65 -2.57
N GLY A 82 5.12 10.42 -2.99
CA GLY A 82 4.97 9.19 -2.22
C GLY A 82 3.56 8.64 -2.17
N TRP A 83 2.66 9.08 -3.06
CA TRP A 83 1.31 8.56 -3.20
C TRP A 83 1.17 7.61 -4.39
N SER A 84 0.32 6.60 -4.29
CA SER A 84 0.01 5.73 -5.43
C SER A 84 -1.50 5.45 -5.53
N PRO A 85 -2.26 6.27 -6.27
CA PRO A 85 -3.63 5.97 -6.65
C PRO A 85 -3.67 4.74 -7.56
N ARG A 86 -4.57 3.82 -7.25
CA ARG A 86 -4.70 2.54 -7.95
C ARG A 86 -6.17 2.17 -8.10
N ILE A 87 -6.50 1.59 -9.25
CA ILE A 87 -7.75 0.85 -9.46
C ILE A 87 -7.39 -0.64 -9.57
N ARG A 88 -8.11 -1.48 -8.83
CA ARG A 88 -8.04 -2.93 -8.95
C ARG A 88 -9.41 -3.50 -9.21
N LYS A 89 -9.48 -4.45 -10.15
CA LYS A 89 -10.62 -5.35 -10.32
C LYS A 89 -10.22 -6.78 -9.96
N SER A 90 -10.90 -7.36 -8.98
CA SER A 90 -10.69 -8.76 -8.58
C SER A 90 -11.81 -9.63 -9.11
N GLU A 91 -11.45 -10.82 -9.60
CA GLU A 91 -12.40 -11.83 -10.06
C GLU A 91 -13.41 -12.18 -8.96
N GLY A 92 -14.70 -12.24 -9.31
CA GLY A 92 -15.79 -12.56 -8.38
C GLY A 92 -16.25 -11.40 -7.48
N GLN A 93 -15.71 -10.19 -7.65
CA GLN A 93 -16.22 -8.98 -7.01
C GLN A 93 -17.11 -8.20 -7.97
N ASP A 94 -18.01 -7.37 -7.47
CA ASP A 94 -18.97 -6.50 -8.20
C ASP A 94 -18.63 -5.01 -8.11
N THR A 95 -17.41 -4.70 -7.65
CA THR A 95 -16.89 -3.34 -7.52
C THR A 95 -15.46 -3.25 -8.02
N PHE A 96 -15.05 -2.03 -8.34
CA PHE A 96 -13.65 -1.63 -8.41
C PHE A 96 -13.18 -1.23 -7.01
N GLU A 97 -12.00 -1.72 -6.61
CA GLU A 97 -11.30 -1.18 -5.43
C GLU A 97 -10.41 -0.03 -5.89
N LEU A 98 -10.70 1.16 -5.40
CA LEU A 98 -9.85 2.34 -5.50
C LEU A 98 -9.00 2.41 -4.24
N THR A 99 -7.69 2.58 -4.37
CA THR A 99 -6.78 2.76 -3.23
C THR A 99 -5.89 3.96 -3.43
N TYR A 100 -5.87 4.86 -2.45
CA TYR A 100 -4.91 5.95 -2.33
C TYR A 100 -3.95 5.59 -1.21
N LYS A 101 -2.72 5.22 -1.56
CA LYS A 101 -1.72 4.76 -0.59
C LYS A 101 -0.56 5.73 -0.53
N LYS A 102 -0.34 6.36 0.64
CA LYS A 102 0.87 7.10 0.97
C LYS A 102 1.91 6.14 1.51
N ARG A 103 3.17 6.32 1.11
CA ARG A 103 4.31 5.54 1.62
C ARG A 103 5.35 6.41 2.30
N TYR A 104 5.97 5.80 3.30
CA TYR A 104 7.11 6.31 4.06
C TYR A 104 8.13 5.19 4.19
N PRO A 105 9.33 5.34 3.60
CA PRO A 105 10.44 4.44 3.88
C PRO A 105 10.76 4.45 5.38
N ILE A 106 10.92 3.28 5.98
CA ILE A 106 11.35 3.15 7.37
C ILE A 106 12.87 2.99 7.37
N LEU A 107 13.59 3.93 8.00
CA LEU A 107 15.04 3.89 8.11
C LEU A 107 15.47 3.18 9.39
N GLY A 108 16.42 2.24 9.30
CA GLY A 108 17.02 1.60 10.47
C GLY A 108 16.03 0.93 11.42
N ASP A 109 14.91 0.40 10.90
CA ASP A 109 13.81 -0.22 11.66
C ASP A 109 13.02 0.71 12.60
N ASP A 110 13.15 2.03 12.44
CA ASP A 110 12.43 3.04 13.22
C ASP A 110 10.96 3.22 12.76
N ILE A 111 10.15 2.20 13.04
CA ILE A 111 8.71 2.21 12.75
C ILE A 111 8.01 3.33 13.51
N ASP A 112 8.35 3.52 14.79
CA ASP A 112 7.67 4.48 15.66
C ASP A 112 7.99 5.92 15.25
N GLY A 113 9.24 6.23 14.91
CA GLY A 113 9.61 7.54 14.34
C GLY A 113 8.98 7.78 12.97
N THR A 114 8.80 6.74 12.15
CA THR A 114 8.10 6.85 10.87
C THR A 114 6.59 7.12 11.08
N LEU A 115 5.96 6.47 12.07
CA LEU A 115 4.58 6.75 12.47
C LEU A 115 4.43 8.18 13.01
N THR A 116 5.38 8.66 13.81
CA THR A 116 5.40 10.05 14.29
C THR A 116 5.56 11.04 13.13
N THR A 117 6.36 10.71 12.11
CA THR A 117 6.47 11.52 10.89
C THR A 117 5.14 11.59 10.16
N ALA A 118 4.44 10.45 10.01
CA ALA A 118 3.12 10.43 9.38
C ALA A 118 2.08 11.22 10.20
N ASN A 119 2.09 11.10 11.53
CA ASN A 119 1.24 11.88 12.43
C ASN A 119 1.47 13.39 12.28
N ALA A 120 2.73 13.83 12.24
CA ALA A 120 3.07 15.24 12.00
C ALA A 120 2.61 15.75 10.61
N GLN A 121 2.39 14.84 9.65
CA GLN A 121 1.82 15.13 8.33
C GLN A 121 0.30 14.91 8.29
N GLY A 122 -0.33 14.79 9.46
CA GLY A 122 -1.76 14.67 9.63
C GLY A 122 -2.29 13.27 9.43
N PHE A 123 -1.56 12.21 9.76
CA PHE A 123 -2.11 10.84 9.86
C PHE A 123 -2.00 10.33 11.30
N ASP A 124 -3.04 10.60 12.09
CA ASP A 124 -3.09 10.23 13.50
C ASP A 124 -4.15 9.16 13.78
N SER A 125 -4.21 8.69 15.03
CA SER A 125 -5.18 7.67 15.47
C SER A 125 -6.66 8.07 15.31
N GLY A 126 -6.97 9.36 15.14
CA GLY A 126 -8.30 9.85 14.83
C GLY A 126 -8.71 9.64 13.37
N ASP A 127 -7.76 9.42 12.47
CA ASP A 127 -7.97 9.15 11.04
C ASP A 127 -8.41 7.70 10.78
N SER A 128 -9.47 7.27 11.47
CA SER A 128 -10.07 5.92 11.41
C SER A 128 -10.51 5.45 10.02
N ASN A 129 -10.52 6.35 9.05
CA ASN A 129 -10.86 6.09 7.67
C ASN A 129 -9.63 5.73 6.81
N TYR A 130 -8.42 5.83 7.37
CA TYR A 130 -7.17 5.33 6.79
C TYR A 130 -6.66 4.10 7.56
N ASP A 131 -6.06 3.16 6.83
CA ASP A 131 -5.40 1.98 7.40
C ASP A 131 -3.88 2.18 7.37
N ALA A 132 -3.20 2.06 8.51
CA ALA A 132 -1.74 2.00 8.59
C ALA A 132 -1.26 0.55 8.49
N GLN A 133 -0.22 0.30 7.70
CA GLN A 133 0.37 -1.02 7.50
C GLN A 133 1.88 -0.90 7.33
N VAL A 134 2.65 -1.70 8.07
CA VAL A 134 4.08 -1.87 7.80
C VAL A 134 4.23 -3.00 6.78
N GLU A 135 4.60 -2.65 5.55
CA GLU A 135 5.04 -3.62 4.54
C GLU A 135 6.51 -3.96 4.83
N TRP A 136 6.77 -5.23 5.17
CA TRP A 136 8.08 -5.73 5.57
C TRP A 136 8.61 -6.67 4.47
N GLY A 137 9.58 -6.17 3.70
CA GLY A 137 10.28 -6.89 2.63
C GLY A 137 11.36 -7.83 3.18
N TYR A 138 12.39 -8.13 2.39
CA TYR A 138 13.56 -8.90 2.85
C TYR A 138 14.40 -8.11 3.85
N SER A 139 14.84 -6.92 3.46
CA SER A 139 15.67 -6.04 4.29
C SER A 139 15.02 -4.69 4.56
N GLN A 140 14.09 -4.27 3.69
CA GLN A 140 13.45 -2.96 3.78
C GLN A 140 12.07 -3.05 4.41
N LYS A 141 11.70 -2.01 5.17
CA LYS A 141 10.34 -1.79 5.67
C LYS A 141 9.78 -0.50 5.11
N THR A 142 8.48 -0.48 4.84
CA THR A 142 7.77 0.72 4.39
C THR A 142 6.47 0.85 5.17
N LEU A 143 6.26 1.98 5.84
CA LEU A 143 4.95 2.32 6.35
C LEU A 143 4.08 2.78 5.19
N SER A 144 2.92 2.15 5.04
CA SER A 144 1.88 2.51 4.09
C SER A 144 0.64 2.98 4.82
N ILE A 145 0.07 4.10 4.41
CA ILE A 145 -1.20 4.61 4.92
C ILE A 145 -2.18 4.66 3.75
N SER A 146 -3.28 3.92 3.88
CA SER A 146 -4.18 3.64 2.75
C SER A 146 -5.59 4.12 3.00
N ARG A 147 -6.18 4.82 2.02
CA ARG A 147 -7.62 5.03 1.94
C ARG A 147 -8.17 4.16 0.82
N LYS A 148 -9.07 3.24 1.15
CA LYS A 148 -9.80 2.42 0.19
C LYS A 148 -11.19 2.99 -0.06
N LYS A 149 -11.63 2.96 -1.32
CA LYS A 149 -12.98 3.30 -1.77
C LYS A 149 -13.45 2.21 -2.74
N THR A 150 -14.76 2.10 -2.92
CA THR A 150 -15.36 1.14 -3.84
C THR A 150 -16.29 1.87 -4.79
N VAL A 151 -16.18 1.58 -6.08
CA VAL A 151 -17.07 2.10 -7.12
C VAL A 151 -17.71 0.91 -7.83
N SER A 152 -18.99 1.01 -8.20
CA SER A 152 -19.67 -0.04 -8.96
C SER A 152 -18.92 -0.34 -10.27
N ASP A 153 -18.86 -1.61 -10.65
CA ASP A 153 -18.31 -2.06 -11.92
C ASP A 153 -19.37 -2.20 -13.03
N SER A 154 -20.56 -1.62 -12.85
CA SER A 154 -21.66 -1.77 -13.81
C SER A 154 -21.21 -1.36 -15.21
N GLY A 155 -21.45 -2.24 -16.19
CA GLY A 155 -20.98 -2.07 -17.57
C GLY A 155 -19.61 -2.70 -17.87
N TYR A 156 -18.93 -3.27 -16.87
CA TYR A 156 -17.67 -3.99 -17.02
C TYR A 156 -17.85 -5.49 -16.77
N SER A 157 -16.94 -6.29 -17.34
CA SER A 157 -17.00 -7.76 -17.22
C SER A 157 -15.75 -8.38 -16.62
N GLY A 158 -15.93 -9.37 -15.73
CA GLY A 158 -14.82 -10.15 -15.16
C GLY A 158 -13.78 -9.30 -14.43
N VAL A 159 -12.59 -9.17 -15.04
CA VAL A 159 -11.45 -8.37 -14.52
C VAL A 159 -11.06 -7.22 -15.44
N GLU A 160 -11.98 -6.80 -16.31
CA GLU A 160 -11.83 -5.61 -17.13
C GLU A 160 -11.63 -4.37 -16.27
N LEU A 161 -10.77 -3.46 -16.71
CA LEU A 161 -10.46 -2.20 -16.03
C LEU A 161 -11.02 -1.02 -16.83
N PRO A 162 -11.37 0.09 -16.15
CA PRO A 162 -11.83 1.29 -16.83
C PRO A 162 -10.74 1.89 -17.73
N ASN A 163 -11.16 2.44 -18.86
CA ASN A 163 -10.29 3.25 -19.71
C ASN A 163 -9.82 4.51 -18.97
N THR A 164 -8.86 5.25 -19.56
CA THR A 164 -8.28 6.44 -18.93
C THR A 164 -9.31 7.48 -18.50
N SER A 165 -10.33 7.76 -19.31
CA SER A 165 -11.35 8.78 -19.00
C SER A 165 -12.19 8.37 -17.78
N ASP A 166 -12.70 7.15 -17.81
CA ASP A 166 -13.54 6.63 -16.73
C ASP A 166 -12.75 6.45 -15.44
N ALA A 167 -11.50 5.97 -15.54
CA ALA A 167 -10.63 5.82 -14.40
C ALA A 167 -10.28 7.15 -13.73
N ARG A 168 -9.99 8.19 -14.52
CA ARG A 168 -9.78 9.56 -14.01
C ARG A 168 -11.02 10.05 -13.28
N LYS A 169 -12.20 9.90 -13.89
CA LYS A 169 -13.46 10.30 -13.27
C LYS A 169 -13.67 9.59 -11.93
N MET A 170 -13.55 8.26 -11.89
CA MET A 170 -13.72 7.48 -10.67
C MET A 170 -12.76 7.92 -9.56
N LEU A 171 -11.47 8.14 -9.89
CA LEU A 171 -10.49 8.57 -8.89
C LEU A 171 -10.75 10.01 -8.44
N VAL A 172 -11.02 10.94 -9.34
CA VAL A 172 -11.34 12.33 -8.97
C VAL A 172 -12.58 12.39 -8.06
N ASP A 173 -13.65 11.69 -8.42
CA ASP A 173 -14.91 11.67 -7.65
C ASP A 173 -14.72 11.07 -6.23
N GLU A 174 -13.83 10.08 -6.09
CA GLU A 174 -13.56 9.40 -4.83
C GLU A 174 -12.26 9.87 -4.13
N THR A 175 -11.77 11.07 -4.47
CA THR A 175 -10.51 11.57 -3.94
C THR A 175 -10.59 11.84 -2.43
N PRO A 176 -9.66 11.32 -1.60
CA PRO A 176 -9.61 11.64 -0.18
C PRO A 176 -9.01 13.02 0.11
N ASP A 177 -9.57 13.76 1.06
CA ASP A 177 -9.16 15.14 1.39
C ASP A 177 -7.66 15.30 1.65
N LYS A 178 -7.02 14.39 2.40
CA LYS A 178 -5.57 14.48 2.68
C LYS A 178 -4.70 14.24 1.46
N PHE A 179 -5.16 13.42 0.51
CA PHE A 179 -4.49 13.27 -0.78
C PHE A 179 -4.74 14.51 -1.64
N ASP A 180 -5.97 15.02 -1.67
CA ASP A 180 -6.33 16.19 -2.49
C ASP A 180 -5.55 17.43 -2.06
N GLY A 181 -5.43 17.66 -0.75
CA GLY A 181 -4.72 18.78 -0.15
C GLY A 181 -3.22 18.57 0.09
N TRP A 182 -2.60 17.49 -0.43
CA TRP A 182 -1.26 17.06 0.02
C TRP A 182 -0.17 18.13 -0.15
N VAL A 183 -0.12 18.77 -1.33
CA VAL A 183 0.83 19.87 -1.63
C VAL A 183 0.16 21.24 -1.49
N GLY A 184 -1.16 21.29 -1.67
CA GLY A 184 -2.00 22.48 -1.63
C GLY A 184 -3.40 22.13 -2.10
N ASP A 185 -4.30 23.11 -2.05
CA ASP A 185 -5.72 22.91 -2.36
C ASP A 185 -5.93 22.27 -3.74
N SER A 186 -6.73 21.21 -3.78
CA SER A 186 -7.09 20.46 -5.00
C SER A 186 -5.90 19.93 -5.81
N TRP A 187 -4.74 19.76 -5.18
CA TRP A 187 -3.56 19.20 -5.85
C TRP A 187 -3.85 17.80 -6.39
N GLY A 188 -4.40 16.91 -5.56
CA GLY A 188 -4.61 15.51 -5.92
C GLY A 188 -5.57 15.33 -7.09
N THR A 189 -6.74 15.96 -7.03
CA THR A 189 -7.73 15.98 -8.11
C THR A 189 -7.17 16.60 -9.38
N THR A 190 -6.41 17.71 -9.27
CA THR A 190 -5.74 18.34 -10.43
C THR A 190 -4.75 17.39 -11.10
N LYS A 191 -3.92 16.69 -10.31
CA LYS A 191 -2.97 15.70 -10.87
C LYS A 191 -3.70 14.53 -11.51
N LEU A 192 -4.72 13.98 -10.84
CA LEU A 192 -5.53 12.88 -11.36
C LEU A 192 -6.26 13.24 -12.66
N ALA A 193 -6.77 14.47 -12.80
CA ALA A 193 -7.43 14.91 -14.04
C ALA A 193 -6.52 14.83 -15.28
N SER A 194 -5.20 14.91 -15.08
CA SER A 194 -4.19 14.78 -16.15
C SER A 194 -3.49 13.41 -16.18
N ALA A 195 -3.82 12.49 -15.27
CA ALA A 195 -3.09 11.24 -15.07
C ALA A 195 -3.22 10.27 -16.25
N ARG A 196 -2.14 9.58 -16.62
CA ARG A 196 -2.19 8.41 -17.51
C ARG A 196 -2.18 7.12 -16.69
N ILE A 197 -2.46 6.02 -17.37
CA ILE A 197 -2.38 4.67 -16.80
C ILE A 197 -0.92 4.19 -16.82
N PHE A 198 -0.51 3.60 -15.70
CA PHE A 198 0.67 2.75 -15.56
C PHE A 198 0.19 1.31 -15.28
N GLY A 199 0.66 0.34 -16.06
CA GLY A 199 0.02 -0.96 -16.23
C GLY A 199 -0.87 -1.00 -17.49
N PRO A 200 -1.99 -1.74 -17.51
CA PRO A 200 -2.47 -2.63 -16.44
C PRO A 200 -1.64 -3.90 -16.30
N VAL A 201 -1.71 -4.56 -15.14
CA VAL A 201 -1.08 -5.86 -14.87
C VAL A 201 -2.14 -6.85 -14.36
N LEU A 202 -2.30 -7.94 -15.09
CA LEU A 202 -3.18 -9.05 -14.72
C LEU A 202 -2.40 -10.06 -13.87
N ALA A 203 -2.50 -9.89 -12.55
CA ALA A 203 -1.89 -10.77 -11.56
C ALA A 203 -2.80 -11.95 -11.19
N ARG A 204 -2.19 -13.00 -10.63
CA ARG A 204 -2.88 -14.15 -10.05
C ARG A 204 -2.49 -14.29 -8.59
N ARG A 205 -3.47 -14.57 -7.73
CA ARG A 205 -3.25 -14.84 -6.31
C ARG A 205 -3.73 -16.25 -5.98
N SER A 206 -2.84 -17.04 -5.40
CA SER A 206 -3.16 -18.29 -4.71
C SER A 206 -3.27 -18.02 -3.21
N VAL A 207 -4.21 -18.67 -2.55
CA VAL A 207 -4.45 -18.54 -1.11
C VAL A 207 -4.28 -19.90 -0.47
N GLY A 208 -3.50 -19.98 0.61
CA GLY A 208 -3.26 -21.21 1.34
C GLY A 208 -2.93 -20.94 2.80
N THR A 209 -2.30 -21.91 3.45
CA THR A 209 -1.91 -21.83 4.86
C THR A 209 -0.48 -22.33 5.06
N TRP A 210 0.28 -21.61 5.89
CA TRP A 210 1.59 -22.02 6.37
C TRP A 210 1.66 -21.82 7.87
N ASN A 211 1.98 -22.87 8.62
CA ASN A 211 2.05 -22.81 10.09
C ASN A 211 0.81 -22.15 10.73
N LYS A 212 -0.39 -22.53 10.25
CA LYS A 212 -1.72 -22.01 10.65
C LYS A 212 -1.97 -20.53 10.31
N THR A 213 -1.06 -19.88 9.60
CA THR A 213 -1.23 -18.51 9.09
C THR A 213 -1.68 -18.56 7.64
N GLN A 214 -2.69 -17.78 7.28
CA GLN A 214 -3.07 -17.62 5.88
C GLN A 214 -1.92 -16.97 5.11
N VAL A 215 -1.52 -17.60 4.01
CA VAL A 215 -0.46 -17.12 3.12
C VAL A 215 -1.03 -16.89 1.74
N TYR A 216 -0.55 -15.83 1.10
CA TYR A 216 -0.78 -15.56 -0.30
C TYR A 216 0.50 -15.84 -1.08
N VAL A 217 0.36 -16.39 -2.28
CA VAL A 217 1.44 -16.35 -3.28
C VAL A 217 0.86 -15.69 -4.51
N GLU A 218 1.46 -14.57 -4.91
CA GLU A 218 1.04 -13.80 -6.06
C GLU A 218 2.04 -13.92 -7.20
N VAL A 219 1.54 -14.00 -8.43
CA VAL A 219 2.33 -14.02 -9.65
C VAL A 219 1.94 -12.80 -10.50
N TRP A 220 2.92 -11.93 -10.75
CA TRP A 220 2.74 -10.66 -11.44
C TRP A 220 3.58 -10.64 -12.73
N PRO A 221 2.96 -10.73 -13.92
CA PRO A 221 3.64 -10.52 -15.18
C PRO A 221 3.80 -9.01 -15.43
N ILE A 222 4.94 -8.44 -15.06
CA ILE A 222 5.27 -7.02 -15.26
C ILE A 222 6.15 -6.93 -16.50
N LYS A 223 6.09 -5.84 -17.28
CA LYS A 223 7.10 -5.59 -18.32
C LYS A 223 8.51 -5.78 -17.76
N ASP A 224 9.44 -6.31 -18.56
CA ASP A 224 10.86 -6.30 -18.21
C ASP A 224 11.44 -4.87 -18.24
N ALA A 225 12.69 -4.71 -17.80
CA ALA A 225 13.33 -3.40 -17.70
C ALA A 225 13.53 -2.74 -19.08
N GLU A 226 13.72 -3.55 -20.12
CA GLU A 226 13.85 -3.13 -21.51
C GLU A 226 12.50 -2.76 -22.15
N GLY A 227 11.38 -3.15 -21.54
CA GLY A 227 10.03 -2.93 -22.05
C GLY A 227 9.68 -3.77 -23.28
N THR A 228 10.46 -4.82 -23.56
CA THR A 228 10.30 -5.68 -24.75
C THR A 228 9.66 -7.04 -24.45
N GLY A 229 9.59 -7.41 -23.18
CA GLY A 229 9.06 -8.68 -22.71
C GLY A 229 8.39 -8.57 -21.35
N VAL A 230 8.31 -9.70 -20.66
CA VAL A 230 7.65 -9.83 -19.36
C VAL A 230 8.62 -10.48 -18.37
N GLU A 231 8.77 -9.84 -17.23
CA GLU A 231 9.36 -10.39 -16.03
C GLU A 231 8.26 -10.83 -15.07
N TYR A 232 8.35 -12.06 -14.58
CA TYR A 232 7.42 -12.58 -13.59
C TYR A 232 7.94 -12.28 -12.19
N ILE A 233 7.20 -11.50 -11.42
CA ILE A 233 7.48 -11.31 -10.00
C ILE A 233 6.59 -12.28 -9.21
N VAL A 234 7.22 -13.15 -8.41
CA VAL A 234 6.53 -14.07 -7.50
C VAL A 234 6.78 -13.62 -6.07
N GLU A 235 5.72 -13.44 -5.30
CA GLU A 235 5.81 -12.96 -3.91
C GLU A 235 4.96 -13.83 -3.00
N ALA A 236 5.55 -14.33 -1.92
CA ALA A 236 4.82 -14.93 -0.80
C ALA A 236 4.57 -13.86 0.27
N SER A 237 3.35 -13.79 0.79
CA SER A 237 3.01 -12.83 1.85
C SER A 237 2.03 -13.36 2.89
N PHE A 238 2.09 -12.76 4.08
CA PHE A 238 1.10 -12.95 5.14
C PHE A 238 0.91 -11.66 5.93
N LYS A 239 -0.17 -11.60 6.70
CA LYS A 239 -0.48 -10.45 7.58
C LYS A 239 -0.63 -10.88 9.03
N THR A 240 -0.27 -9.99 9.94
CA THR A 240 -0.53 -10.09 11.39
C THR A 240 -0.63 -8.70 12.00
N ASP A 241 -1.35 -8.56 13.11
CA ASP A 241 -1.45 -7.32 13.87
C ASP A 241 -0.28 -7.15 14.87
N SER A 242 0.61 -8.15 14.98
CA SER A 242 1.71 -8.17 15.95
C SER A 242 3.07 -7.94 15.30
N ARG A 243 3.76 -6.87 15.71
CA ARG A 243 5.15 -6.56 15.28
C ARG A 243 6.10 -7.72 15.56
N THR A 244 5.98 -8.33 16.74
CA THR A 244 6.82 -9.45 17.17
C THR A 244 6.57 -10.68 16.32
N GLU A 245 5.30 -11.03 16.11
CA GLU A 245 4.94 -12.18 15.26
C GLU A 245 5.38 -11.96 13.81
N ALA A 246 5.26 -10.73 13.30
CA ALA A 246 5.73 -10.37 11.97
C ALA A 246 7.24 -10.63 11.83
N GLY A 247 8.05 -10.20 12.80
CA GLY A 247 9.50 -10.43 12.79
C GLY A 247 9.87 -11.92 12.89
N GLU A 248 9.28 -12.66 13.82
CA GLU A 248 9.53 -14.10 13.98
C GLU A 248 9.15 -14.90 12.73
N LYS A 249 7.97 -14.62 12.16
CA LYS A 249 7.49 -15.31 10.96
C LYS A 249 8.20 -14.84 9.69
N HIS A 250 8.70 -13.61 9.65
CA HIS A 250 9.55 -13.12 8.56
C HIS A 250 10.80 -13.98 8.44
N ASP A 251 11.56 -14.14 9.52
CA ASP A 251 12.79 -14.94 9.51
C ASP A 251 12.51 -16.42 9.24
N ALA A 252 11.43 -16.94 9.84
CA ALA A 252 11.01 -18.31 9.60
C ALA A 252 10.59 -18.56 8.14
N LEU A 253 9.93 -17.59 7.48
CA LEU A 253 9.53 -17.72 6.09
C LEU A 253 10.73 -17.61 5.16
N ILE A 254 11.70 -16.72 5.43
CA ILE A 254 12.98 -16.68 4.71
C ILE A 254 13.69 -18.03 4.79
N ALA A 255 13.84 -18.58 6.01
CA ALA A 255 14.51 -19.87 6.20
C ALA A 255 13.78 -21.00 5.46
N PHE A 256 12.45 -21.01 5.50
CA PHE A 256 11.63 -21.98 4.78
C PHE A 256 11.81 -21.89 3.27
N LEU A 257 11.68 -20.69 2.69
CA LEU A 257 11.84 -20.46 1.26
C LEU A 257 13.28 -20.77 0.80
N THR A 258 14.28 -20.43 1.60
CA THR A 258 15.70 -20.73 1.34
C THR A 258 15.93 -22.23 1.32
N GLY A 259 15.42 -22.97 2.31
CA GLY A 259 15.52 -24.43 2.36
C GLY A 259 14.82 -25.15 1.20
N LYS A 260 13.90 -24.47 0.51
CA LYS A 260 13.24 -24.95 -0.70
C LYS A 260 13.95 -24.52 -2.01
N GLY A 261 14.97 -23.67 -1.92
CA GLY A 261 15.60 -23.06 -3.10
C GLY A 261 14.69 -22.08 -3.82
N TRP A 262 13.72 -21.47 -3.12
CA TRP A 262 12.77 -20.52 -3.69
C TRP A 262 13.06 -19.09 -3.32
N PHE A 263 13.87 -18.82 -2.30
CA PHE A 263 14.04 -17.46 -1.80
C PHE A 263 14.90 -16.57 -2.70
N VAL A 264 14.46 -15.34 -2.95
CA VAL A 264 15.26 -14.29 -3.57
C VAL A 264 15.56 -13.22 -2.52
N ALA A 265 16.84 -13.01 -2.23
CA ALA A 265 17.33 -12.09 -1.20
C ALA A 265 17.36 -10.63 -1.68
N GLU A 266 16.21 -10.14 -2.17
CA GLU A 266 16.05 -8.79 -2.70
C GLU A 266 14.73 -8.17 -2.23
N ASP A 267 14.71 -6.85 -2.13
CA ASP A 267 13.50 -6.08 -1.88
C ASP A 267 12.94 -5.55 -3.19
N SER A 268 11.61 -5.65 -3.36
CA SER A 268 10.94 -5.05 -4.51
C SER A 268 9.56 -4.53 -4.15
N LEU A 269 9.27 -3.31 -4.58
CA LEU A 269 7.93 -2.74 -4.53
C LEU A 269 7.30 -2.87 -5.93
N LYS A 270 6.32 -3.76 -6.07
CA LYS A 270 5.55 -3.93 -7.32
C LYS A 270 5.02 -2.62 -7.90
N ALA A 271 4.59 -1.69 -7.05
CA ALA A 271 4.18 -0.37 -7.48
C ALA A 271 5.33 0.39 -8.14
N GLY A 272 6.54 0.39 -7.55
CA GLY A 272 7.72 1.00 -8.15
C GLY A 272 8.08 0.38 -9.50
N LEU A 273 8.13 -0.95 -9.58
CA LEU A 273 8.37 -1.65 -10.85
C LEU A 273 7.37 -1.25 -11.94
N ILE A 274 6.07 -1.18 -11.63
CA ILE A 274 5.05 -0.80 -12.59
C ILE A 274 5.16 0.68 -12.98
N MET A 275 5.44 1.56 -12.02
CA MET A 275 5.65 2.98 -12.30
C MET A 275 6.88 3.20 -13.19
N ASP A 276 7.93 2.40 -13.05
CA ASP A 276 9.17 2.55 -13.81
C ASP A 276 9.10 2.01 -15.23
N ARG A 277 8.35 0.93 -15.44
CA ARG A 277 8.38 0.16 -16.70
C ARG A 277 7.20 0.42 -17.65
N TYR A 278 6.25 1.29 -17.27
CA TYR A 278 5.08 1.66 -18.07
C TYR A 278 4.98 3.16 -18.33
#